data_AF-A0AB35HM67-F1
#
_entry.id   AF-A0AB35HM67-F1
#
_cell.length_a   1.000
_cell.length_b   1.000
_cell.length_c   1.000
_cell.angle_alpha   90.00
_cell.angle_beta   90.00
_cell.angle_gamma   90.00
#
_symmetry.space_group_name_H-M   'P 1'
#
loop_
_entity.id
_entity.type
_entity.pdbx_description
1 polymer ?
#
loop_
_entity_poly.entity_id
_entity_poly.type
_entity_poly.pdbx_seq_one_letter_code
_entity_poly.pdbx_strand_id
1 'polypeptide(L)'
;MKIKIDDINRIHMIDEYKPYGSIIFDPYENRVGLYQDSGNPEIRTAFEHIEESAEFERQELVDGLREIIEILEGDYREYTL
;
A
#
# COMPACT_ATOMS: atom_id res chain seq x y z
N MET A 1 -4.72 13.36 -0.24
CA MET A 1 -4.39 12.03 0.30
C MET A 1 -4.61 12.06 1.78
N LYS A 2 -5.28 11.05 2.32
CA LYS A 2 -5.53 10.92 3.75
C LYS A 2 -5.07 9.55 4.24
N ILE A 3 -4.37 9.52 5.38
CA ILE A 3 -4.04 8.28 6.09
C ILE A 3 -5.09 8.05 7.19
N LYS A 4 -5.63 6.84 7.28
CA LYS A 4 -6.50 6.40 8.37
C LYS A 4 -6.06 5.02 8.87
N ILE A 5 -6.35 4.72 10.13
CA ILE A 5 -6.25 3.38 10.67
C ILE A 5 -7.67 2.94 11.01
N ASP A 6 -8.06 1.74 10.59
CA ASP A 6 -9.39 1.20 10.89
C ASP A 6 -9.43 0.41 12.21
N ASP A 7 -10.62 -0.07 12.58
CA ASP A 7 -10.87 -0.72 13.87
C ASP A 7 -10.12 -2.05 14.05
N ILE A 8 -9.55 -2.61 12.97
CA ILE A 8 -8.73 -3.83 12.99
C ILE A 8 -7.24 -3.55 12.70
N ASN A 9 -6.81 -2.29 12.86
CA ASN A 9 -5.42 -1.82 12.72
C ASN A 9 -4.84 -1.85 11.29
N ARG A 10 -5.68 -1.87 10.26
CA ARG A 10 -5.20 -1.69 8.88
C ARG A 10 -4.99 -0.23 8.57
N ILE A 11 -3.93 0.08 7.84
CA ILE A 11 -3.58 1.43 7.44
C ILE A 11 -4.13 1.68 6.04
N HIS A 12 -5.00 2.66 5.90
CA HIS A 12 -5.59 3.07 4.64
C HIS A 12 -4.92 4.34 4.15
N MET A 13 -4.27 4.26 2.98
CA MET A 13 -3.82 5.40 2.21
C MET A 13 -4.87 5.73 1.16
N ILE A 14 -5.69 6.74 1.44
CA ILE A 14 -6.87 7.08 0.67
C ILE A 14 -6.53 8.18 -0.33
N ASP A 15 -6.80 7.90 -1.60
CA ASP A 15 -6.86 8.92 -2.64
C ASP A 15 -8.20 9.67 -2.53
N GLU A 16 -8.11 10.99 -2.39
CA GLU A 16 -9.28 11.87 -2.30
C GLU A 16 -9.76 12.33 -3.68
N TYR A 17 -8.99 12.02 -4.74
CA TYR A 17 -9.38 12.25 -6.12
C TYR A 17 -10.44 11.22 -6.58
N LYS A 18 -11.23 11.59 -7.60
CA LYS A 18 -12.27 10.71 -8.16
C LYS A 18 -11.81 10.07 -9.47
N PRO A 19 -12.08 8.77 -9.69
CA PRO A 19 -12.83 7.85 -8.83
C PRO A 19 -12.07 7.43 -7.56
N TYR A 20 -12.81 7.09 -6.49
CA TYR A 20 -12.22 6.68 -5.22
C TYR A 20 -11.29 5.46 -5.41
N GLY A 21 -10.11 5.54 -4.79
CA GLY A 21 -9.21 4.42 -4.59
C GLY A 21 -8.47 4.53 -3.25
N SER A 22 -8.12 3.38 -2.68
CA SER A 22 -7.23 3.34 -1.51
C SER A 22 -6.26 2.18 -1.60
N ILE A 23 -5.06 2.39 -1.07
CA ILE A 23 -4.09 1.33 -0.81
C ILE A 23 -4.19 0.98 0.67
N ILE A 24 -4.41 -0.29 0.96
CA ILE A 24 -4.56 -0.80 2.31
C ILE A 24 -3.32 -1.62 2.66
N PHE A 25 -2.74 -1.30 3.81
CA PHE A 25 -1.65 -2.06 4.43
C PHE A 25 -2.26 -2.80 5.62
N ASP A 26 -2.09 -4.12 5.65
CA ASP A 26 -2.68 -5.03 6.62
C ASP A 26 -1.57 -5.74 7.41
N PRO A 27 -1.17 -5.19 8.58
CA PRO A 27 -0.07 -5.75 9.34
C PRO A 27 -0.51 -7.01 10.11
N TYR A 28 0.22 -8.11 9.92
CA TYR A 28 0.03 -9.33 10.69
C TYR A 28 1.39 -9.91 11.09
N GLU A 29 1.63 -10.08 12.40
CA GLU A 29 2.91 -10.54 12.97
C GLU A 29 4.14 -9.76 12.48
N ASN A 30 4.95 -10.34 11.60
CA ASN A 30 6.14 -9.73 10.97
C ASN A 30 5.90 -9.38 9.50
N ARG A 31 4.70 -9.59 8.95
CA ARG A 31 4.37 -9.35 7.55
C ARG A 31 3.34 -8.22 7.41
N VAL A 32 3.23 -7.70 6.19
CA VAL A 32 2.23 -6.70 5.81
C VAL A 32 1.67 -7.09 4.45
N GLY A 33 0.36 -7.32 4.39
CA GLY A 33 -0.37 -7.49 3.14
C GLY A 33 -0.72 -6.13 2.52
N LEU A 34 -0.59 -6.01 1.21
CA LEU A 34 -0.94 -4.82 0.44
C LEU A 34 -2.02 -5.15 -0.56
N TYR A 35 -3.12 -4.39 -0.54
CA TYR A 35 -4.21 -4.52 -1.50
C TYR A 35 -4.81 -3.18 -1.88
N GLN A 36 -5.37 -3.15 -3.09
CA GLN A 36 -6.11 -2.01 -3.61
C GLN A 36 -7.59 -2.17 -3.28
N ASP A 37 -8.22 -1.06 -2.91
CA ASP A 37 -9.66 -0.96 -2.74
C ASP A 37 -10.22 0.15 -3.65
N SER A 38 -11.46 -0.03 -4.08
CA SER A 38 -12.17 0.84 -5.00
C SER A 38 -13.57 1.19 -4.49
N GLY A 39 -14.00 2.40 -4.83
CA GLY A 39 -15.37 2.84 -4.58
C GLY A 39 -16.35 2.21 -5.56
N ASN A 40 -15.85 1.63 -6.66
CA ASN A 40 -16.66 0.83 -7.58
C ASN A 40 -16.76 -0.61 -7.05
N PRO A 41 -17.98 -1.09 -6.71
CA PRO A 41 -18.18 -2.42 -6.17
C PRO A 41 -17.67 -3.55 -7.07
N GLU A 42 -17.81 -3.44 -8.40
CA GLU A 42 -17.36 -4.48 -9.32
C GLU A 42 -15.83 -4.63 -9.31
N ILE A 43 -15.12 -3.49 -9.26
CA ILE A 43 -13.65 -3.46 -9.19
C ILE A 43 -13.18 -3.95 -7.82
N ARG A 44 -13.82 -3.50 -6.74
CA ARG A 44 -13.51 -3.98 -5.39
C ARG A 44 -13.67 -5.49 -5.28
N THR A 45 -14.80 -6.02 -5.77
CA THR A 45 -15.04 -7.46 -5.78
C THR A 45 -13.99 -8.20 -6.63
N ALA A 46 -13.56 -7.65 -7.77
CA ALA A 46 -12.46 -8.24 -8.53
C ALA A 46 -11.16 -8.31 -7.71
N PHE A 47 -10.80 -7.24 -6.97
CA PHE A 47 -9.63 -7.27 -6.07
C PHE A 47 -9.78 -8.27 -4.92
N GLU A 48 -10.98 -8.40 -4.33
CA GLU A 48 -11.26 -9.39 -3.28
C GLU A 48 -11.13 -10.84 -3.76
N HIS A 49 -11.41 -11.11 -5.05
CA HIS A 49 -11.29 -12.44 -5.64
C HIS A 49 -9.88 -12.77 -6.13
N ILE A 50 -9.03 -11.76 -6.28
CA ILE A 50 -7.62 -11.95 -6.58
C ILE A 50 -6.95 -12.23 -5.22
N GLU A 51 -6.69 -13.50 -4.92
CA GLU A 51 -5.84 -13.93 -3.79
C GLU A 51 -4.35 -13.53 -3.98
N GLU A 52 -4.06 -12.47 -4.73
CA GLU A 52 -2.71 -11.96 -5.00
C GLU A 52 -2.48 -10.63 -4.28
N SER A 53 -2.81 -10.56 -2.98
CA SER A 53 -2.24 -9.49 -2.16
C SER A 53 -0.72 -9.65 -2.15
N ALA A 54 0.00 -8.55 -2.42
CA ALA A 54 1.44 -8.56 -2.26
C ALA A 54 1.74 -8.60 -0.75
N GLU A 55 2.46 -9.62 -0.30
CA GLU A 55 2.86 -9.75 1.09
C GLU A 55 4.37 -9.61 1.24
N PHE A 56 4.78 -8.71 2.13
CA PHE A 56 6.19 -8.42 2.39
C PHE A 56 6.51 -8.63 3.87
N GLU A 57 7.76 -8.96 4.16
CA GLU A 57 8.27 -8.78 5.52
C GLU A 57 8.22 -7.30 5.89
N ARG A 58 7.80 -7.00 7.12
CA ARG A 58 7.54 -5.64 7.59
C ARG A 58 8.75 -4.74 7.41
N GLN A 59 9.94 -5.24 7.73
CA GLN A 59 11.16 -4.44 7.66
C GLN A 59 11.58 -4.19 6.20
N GLU A 60 11.47 -5.20 5.33
CA GLU A 60 11.74 -5.05 3.90
C GLU A 60 10.81 -4.02 3.25
N LEU A 61 9.51 -4.06 3.60
CA LEU A 61 8.55 -3.08 3.13
C LEU A 61 8.89 -1.66 3.60
N VAL A 62 9.25 -1.50 4.88
CA VAL A 62 9.64 -0.19 5.43
C VAL A 62 10.85 0.37 4.69
N ASP A 63 11.85 -0.45 4.42
CA ASP A 63 13.08 -0.02 3.74
C ASP A 63 12.81 0.28 2.26
N GLY A 64 12.03 -0.55 1.56
CA GLY A 64 11.61 -0.27 0.19
C GLY A 64 10.74 1.00 0.06
N LEU A 65 9.85 1.27 1.02
CA LEU A 65 9.07 2.51 1.04
C LEU A 65 9.95 3.74 1.27
N ARG A 66 11.01 3.64 2.08
CA ARG A 66 11.98 4.72 2.26
C ARG A 66 12.74 5.00 0.97
N GLU A 67 13.19 3.96 0.27
CA GLU A 67 13.84 4.10 -1.03
C GLU A 67 12.91 4.76 -2.06
N ILE A 68 11.63 4.37 -2.09
CA ILE A 68 10.62 5.02 -2.94
C ILE A 68 10.49 6.51 -2.59
N ILE A 69 10.48 6.88 -1.30
CA ILE A 69 10.44 8.29 -0.89
C ILE A 69 11.66 9.04 -1.42
N GLU A 70 12.87 8.51 -1.24
CA GLU A 70 14.11 9.12 -1.76
C GLU A 70 14.07 9.30 -3.28
N ILE A 71 13.54 8.31 -4.02
CA ILE A 71 13.32 8.38 -5.47
C ILE A 71 12.33 9.51 -5.82
N LEU A 72 11.20 9.59 -5.13
CA LEU A 72 10.17 10.60 -5.38
C LEU A 72 10.61 12.02 -5.01
N GLU A 73 11.50 12.16 -4.03
CA GLU A 73 12.12 13.44 -3.66
C GLU A 73 13.23 13.86 -4.63
N GLY A 74 13.65 12.96 -5.54
CA GLY A 74 14.73 13.21 -6.50
C GLY A 74 16.13 13.09 -5.92
N ASP A 75 16.25 12.52 -4.71
CA ASP A 75 17.50 12.34 -3.99
C ASP A 75 18.16 10.97 -4.26
N TYR A 76 17.48 10.08 -5.00
CA TYR A 76 18.01 8.78 -5.38
C TYR A 76 19.24 8.92 -6.28
N ARG A 77 20.40 8.57 -5.73
CA ARG A 77 21.64 8.40 -6.48
C ARG A 77 21.76 6.93 -6.83
N GLU A 78 21.66 6.62 -8.12
CA GLU A 78 21.94 5.29 -8.66
C GLU A 78 23.29 4.79 -8.12
N TYR A 79 23.28 3.86 -7.17
CA TYR A 79 24.48 3.10 -6.84
C TYR A 79 24.65 2.09 -7.97
N THR A 80 25.53 2.43 -8.91
CA THR A 80 26.06 1.46 -9.86
C THR A 80 26.84 0.41 -9.06
N LEU A 81 26.31 -0.80 -9.01
CA LEU A 81 27.02 -1.99 -8.51
C LEU A 81 28.22 -2.32 -9.42
#